data_AF-A0A2U0DJG3-F1
#
_entry.id   AF-A0A2U0DJG3-F1
#
_cell.length_a   1.000
_cell.length_b   1.000
_cell.length_c   1.000
_cell.angle_alpha   90.00
_cell.angle_beta   90.00
_cell.angle_gamma   90.00
#
_symmetry.space_group_name_H-M   'P 1'
#
loop_
_entity.id
_entity.type
_entity.pdbx_description
1 polymer ?
#
loop_
_entity_poly.entity_id
_entity_poly.type
_entity_poly.pdbx_seq_one_letter_code
_entity_poly.pdbx_strand_id
1 'polypeptide(L)'
;MTESYQPFDFEIGTGSSLKYLECKGSIGNDKSFYLSKTEWDFFLDHKENYELIFVSEVFKENQIINVGNLFQAIIDKKIVPYSIKNRKIKSDLGYFRIV
;
A
#
# COMPACT_ATOMS: atom_id res chain seq x y z
N MET A 1 -19.80 8.05 -10.60
CA MET A 1 -18.61 7.18 -10.56
C MET A 1 -18.63 6.48 -9.22
N THR A 2 -18.92 5.18 -9.23
CA THR A 2 -18.98 4.34 -8.03
C THR A 2 -17.61 3.68 -7.87
N GLU A 3 -16.99 3.88 -6.71
CA GLU A 3 -15.81 3.12 -6.28
C GLU A 3 -16.17 1.63 -6.35
N SER A 4 -15.36 0.80 -7.02
CA SER A 4 -15.73 -0.60 -7.30
C SER A 4 -15.52 -1.55 -6.11
N TYR A 5 -15.25 -1.01 -4.91
CA TYR A 5 -14.98 -1.74 -3.66
C TYR A 5 -13.95 -2.87 -3.81
N GLN A 6 -13.02 -2.74 -4.76
CA GLN A 6 -11.96 -3.72 -4.95
C GLN A 6 -10.90 -3.55 -3.87
N PRO A 7 -10.22 -4.65 -3.46
CA PRO A 7 -9.12 -4.61 -2.49
C PRO A 7 -7.77 -4.21 -3.12
N PHE A 8 -7.82 -3.56 -4.28
CA PHE A 8 -6.72 -3.03 -5.06
C PHE A 8 -7.23 -1.88 -5.93
N ASP A 9 -6.34 -0.97 -6.35
CA ASP A 9 -6.70 0.15 -7.22
C ASP A 9 -6.63 -0.22 -8.71
N PHE A 10 -5.65 -1.04 -9.09
CA PHE A 10 -5.47 -1.48 -10.47
C PHE A 10 -5.17 -2.97 -10.57
N GLU A 11 -5.73 -3.60 -11.59
CA GLU A 11 -5.36 -4.94 -12.02
C GLU A 11 -4.65 -4.80 -13.38
N ILE A 12 -3.45 -5.36 -13.50
CA ILE A 12 -2.66 -5.31 -14.74
C ILE A 12 -2.19 -6.70 -15.15
N GLY A 13 -2.15 -6.95 -16.45
CA GLY A 13 -1.70 -8.22 -17.02
C GLY A 13 -2.81 -9.26 -17.16
N THR A 14 -2.43 -10.48 -17.52
CA THR A 14 -3.36 -11.61 -17.70
C THR A 14 -2.70 -12.94 -17.32
N GLY A 15 -3.50 -13.89 -16.85
CA GLY A 15 -3.04 -15.24 -16.49
C GLY A 15 -1.93 -15.22 -15.43
N SER A 16 -0.79 -15.82 -15.74
CA SER A 16 0.37 -15.87 -14.84
C SER A 16 1.10 -14.54 -14.66
N SER A 17 0.79 -13.53 -15.47
CA SER A 17 1.38 -12.18 -15.37
C SER A 17 0.50 -11.19 -14.60
N LEU A 18 -0.60 -11.67 -14.02
CA LEU A 18 -1.57 -10.84 -13.31
C LEU A 18 -0.93 -10.23 -12.06
N LYS A 19 -1.06 -8.90 -11.92
CA LYS A 19 -0.62 -8.13 -10.76
C LYS A 19 -1.73 -7.24 -10.25
N TYR A 20 -1.74 -7.06 -8.94
CA TYR A 20 -2.66 -6.18 -8.23
C TYR A 20 -1.86 -5.02 -7.66
N LEU A 21 -2.20 -3.80 -8.06
CA LEU A 21 -1.49 -2.60 -7.66
C LEU A 21 -2.35 -1.80 -6.70
N GLU A 22 -1.78 -1.52 -5.54
CA GLU A 22 -2.32 -0.63 -4.54
C GLU A 22 -1.59 0.71 -4.60
N CYS A 23 -2.33 1.80 -4.70
CA CYS A 23 -1.81 3.16 -4.79
C CYS A 23 -2.16 3.93 -3.52
N LYS A 24 -1.17 4.14 -2.66
CA LYS A 24 -1.34 4.96 -1.45
C LYS A 24 -0.59 6.27 -1.58
N GLY A 25 -0.99 7.26 -0.80
CA GLY A 25 -0.29 8.54 -0.82
C GLY A 25 -0.42 9.34 0.46
N SER A 26 0.40 10.38 0.56
CA SER A 26 0.46 11.29 1.69
C SER A 26 0.55 12.74 1.22
N ILE A 27 -0.10 13.64 1.96
CA ILE A 27 -0.12 15.09 1.66
C ILE A 27 1.23 15.77 2.02
N GLY A 28 2.03 15.14 2.89
CA GLY A 28 3.33 15.66 3.33
C GLY A 28 4.44 14.62 3.22
N ASN A 29 5.50 14.80 4.01
CA ASN A 29 6.66 13.91 4.05
C ASN A 29 6.45 12.63 4.86
N ASP A 30 5.24 12.41 5.38
CA ASP A 30 4.90 11.20 6.14
C ASP A 30 4.76 10.02 5.18
N LYS A 31 5.83 9.24 5.02
CA LYS A 31 5.85 8.03 4.20
C LYS A 31 5.16 6.86 4.92
N SER A 32 3.92 7.07 5.33
CA SER A 32 3.07 6.03 5.91
C SER A 32 1.74 5.94 5.21
N PHE A 33 1.16 4.75 5.26
CA PHE A 33 -0.10 4.41 4.64
C PHE A 33 -0.88 3.47 5.55
N TYR A 34 -2.16 3.30 5.20
CA TYR A 34 -3.03 2.34 5.83
C TYR A 34 -3.46 1.33 4.80
N LEU A 35 -3.62 0.08 5.21
CA LEU A 35 -4.40 -0.90 4.46
C LEU A 35 -5.68 -1.17 5.23
N SER A 36 -6.81 -1.22 4.54
CA SER A 36 -8.04 -1.74 5.11
C SER A 36 -7.90 -3.25 5.39
N LYS A 37 -8.76 -3.80 6.25
CA LYS A 37 -8.82 -5.24 6.49
C LYS A 37 -8.97 -6.02 5.19
N THR A 38 -9.84 -5.57 4.29
CA THR A 38 -10.07 -6.24 3.00
C THR A 38 -8.84 -6.20 2.10
N GLU A 39 -8.16 -5.04 2.02
CA GLU A 39 -6.89 -4.90 1.27
C GLU A 39 -5.80 -5.79 1.87
N TRP A 40 -5.68 -5.82 3.20
CA TRP A 40 -4.70 -6.62 3.91
C TRP A 40 -4.91 -8.12 3.71
N ASP A 41 -6.14 -8.61 3.89
CA ASP A 41 -6.48 -10.02 3.71
C ASP A 41 -6.23 -10.43 2.24
N PHE A 42 -6.63 -9.60 1.27
CA PHE A 42 -6.38 -9.85 -0.15
C PHE A 42 -4.89 -9.85 -0.50
N PHE A 43 -4.11 -8.94 0.08
CA PHE A 43 -2.65 -8.90 -0.05
C PHE A 43 -2.04 -10.23 0.42
N LEU A 44 -2.46 -10.78 1.55
CA LEU A 44 -1.92 -12.04 2.06
C LEU A 44 -2.19 -13.22 1.11
N ASP A 45 -3.38 -13.25 0.53
CA ASP A 45 -3.79 -14.28 -0.43
C ASP A 45 -3.02 -14.18 -1.76
N HIS A 46 -2.62 -12.96 -2.16
CA HIS A 46 -1.96 -12.67 -3.45
C HIS A 46 -0.54 -12.11 -3.29
N LYS A 47 0.13 -12.41 -2.18
CA LYS A 47 1.40 -11.78 -1.76
C LYS A 47 2.52 -11.78 -2.81
N GLU A 48 2.54 -12.75 -3.72
CA GLU A 48 3.54 -12.83 -4.80
C GLU A 48 3.31 -11.79 -5.91
N ASN A 49 2.07 -11.33 -6.08
CA ASN A 49 1.62 -10.50 -7.19
C ASN A 49 1.05 -9.14 -6.76
N TYR A 50 1.06 -8.84 -5.46
CA TYR A 50 0.52 -7.60 -4.91
C TYR A 50 1.61 -6.54 -4.76
N GLU A 51 1.51 -5.47 -5.54
CA GLU A 51 2.48 -4.38 -5.61
C GLU A 51 1.94 -3.10 -4.98
N LEU A 52 2.82 -2.36 -4.31
CA LEU A 52 2.50 -1.05 -3.74
C LEU A 52 3.19 0.06 -4.54
N ILE A 53 2.41 1.05 -4.95
CA ILE A 53 2.89 2.35 -5.40
C ILE A 53 2.55 3.36 -4.32
N PHE A 54 3.55 4.13 -3.89
CA PHE A 54 3.34 5.21 -2.92
C PHE A 54 3.67 6.57 -3.52
N VAL A 55 2.73 7.51 -3.42
CA VAL A 55 2.93 8.90 -3.85
C VAL A 55 3.06 9.81 -2.63
N SER A 56 4.26 10.30 -2.36
CA SER A 56 4.46 11.30 -1.29
C SER A 56 4.27 12.72 -1.83
N GLU A 57 3.89 13.64 -0.94
CA GLU A 57 3.70 15.05 -1.24
C GLU A 57 2.72 15.31 -2.41
N VAL A 58 1.58 14.59 -2.41
CA VAL A 58 0.60 14.54 -3.52
C VAL A 58 0.17 15.93 -4.04
N PHE A 59 0.18 16.97 -3.20
CA PHE A 59 -0.24 18.33 -3.57
C PHE A 59 0.92 19.32 -3.79
N LYS A 60 2.17 18.85 -3.83
CA LYS A 60 3.37 19.65 -4.12
C LYS A 60 4.16 19.03 -5.29
N GLU A 61 5.49 18.98 -5.19
CA GLU A 61 6.33 18.19 -6.07
C GLU A 61 6.20 16.71 -5.65
N ASN A 62 5.26 16.03 -6.29
CA ASN A 62 4.99 14.64 -5.98
C ASN A 62 6.25 13.77 -6.22
N GLN A 63 6.50 12.84 -5.30
CA GLN A 63 7.51 11.82 -5.50
C GLN A 63 6.82 10.47 -5.56
N ILE A 64 7.00 9.79 -6.70
CA ILE A 64 6.49 8.44 -6.90
C ILE A 64 7.56 7.47 -6.38
N ILE A 65 7.19 6.73 -5.35
CA ILE A 65 7.99 5.64 -4.78
C ILE A 65 7.34 4.34 -5.25
N ASN A 66 7.93 3.71 -6.26
CA ASN A 66 7.56 2.36 -6.65
C ASN A 66 8.18 1.37 -5.66
N VAL A 67 7.37 0.83 -4.76
CA VAL A 67 7.83 -0.16 -3.77
C VAL A 67 7.98 -1.54 -4.41
N GLY A 68 7.23 -1.82 -5.48
CA GLY A 68 7.15 -3.14 -6.09
C GLY A 68 6.36 -4.10 -5.18
N ASN A 69 6.77 -5.37 -5.16
CA ASN A 69 6.10 -6.41 -4.36
C ASN A 69 6.10 -6.04 -2.86
N LEU A 70 4.90 -5.90 -2.29
CA LEU A 70 4.71 -5.46 -0.90
C LEU A 70 5.27 -6.49 0.10
N PHE A 71 5.10 -7.78 -0.17
CA PHE A 71 5.57 -8.83 0.72
C PHE A 71 7.10 -8.81 0.84
N GLN A 72 7.80 -8.74 -0.29
CA GLN A 72 9.26 -8.63 -0.30
C GLN A 72 9.73 -7.35 0.40
N ALA A 73 9.03 -6.22 0.22
CA ALA A 73 9.37 -4.98 0.92
C ALA A 73 9.23 -5.09 2.44
N ILE A 74 8.26 -5.86 2.94
CA ILE A 74 8.10 -6.15 4.37
C ILE A 74 9.23 -7.06 4.87
N ILE A 75 9.56 -8.14 4.14
CA ILE A 75 10.67 -9.05 4.48
C ILE A 75 12.01 -8.32 4.51
N ASP A 76 12.25 -7.44 3.54
CA ASP A 76 13.44 -6.59 3.44
C ASP A 76 13.48 -5.46 4.49
N LYS A 77 12.43 -5.31 5.31
CA LYS A 77 12.27 -4.23 6.30
C LYS A 77 12.23 -2.82 5.69
N LYS A 78 11.93 -2.71 4.39
CA LYS A 78 11.65 -1.43 3.71
C LYS A 78 10.26 -0.89 4.09
N ILE A 79 9.35 -1.78 4.48
CA ILE A 79 8.05 -1.44 5.07
C ILE A 79 7.91 -2.12 6.44
N VAL A 80 7.40 -1.38 7.42
CA VAL A 80 7.19 -1.88 8.78
C VAL A 80 5.78 -1.58 9.31
N PRO A 81 5.16 -2.49 10.07
CA PRO A 81 3.79 -2.35 10.56
C PRO A 81 3.73 -1.67 11.95
N TYR A 82 4.50 -0.60 12.15
CA TYR A 82 4.49 0.13 13.42
C TYR A 82 4.75 1.62 13.22
N SER A 83 4.20 2.43 14.13
CA SER A 83 4.44 3.87 14.16
C SER A 83 5.54 4.24 15.14
N ILE A 84 6.29 5.29 14.81
CA ILE A 84 7.24 5.94 15.71
C ILE A 84 6.59 7.07 16.54
N LYS A 85 5.29 7.32 16.31
CA LYS A 85 4.49 8.31 17.04
C LYS A 85 3.30 7.62 17.67
N ASN A 86 2.83 8.13 18.81
CA ASN A 86 1.54 7.69 19.35
C ASN A 86 0.43 8.07 18.37
N ARG A 87 -0.27 7.06 17.83
CA ARG A 87 -1.37 7.24 16.87
C ARG A 87 -2.61 6.50 17.33
N LYS A 88 -3.77 7.15 17.15
CA LYS A 88 -5.06 6.45 17.18
C LYS A 88 -5.33 5.95 15.77
N ILE A 89 -5.53 4.64 15.62
CA ILE A 89 -5.84 3.99 14.35
C ILE A 89 -7.31 3.58 14.39
N LYS A 90 -8.03 3.81 13.29
CA LYS A 90 -9.44 3.40 13.14
C LYS A 90 -9.51 1.87 13.13
N SER A 91 -10.61 1.30 13.62
CA SER A 91 -10.90 -0.13 13.45
C SER A 91 -10.69 -0.56 11.99
N ASP A 92 -10.20 -1.78 11.82
CA ASP A 92 -10.00 -2.45 10.53
C ASP A 92 -8.97 -1.79 9.61
N LEU A 93 -8.10 -0.92 10.15
CA LEU A 93 -6.95 -0.39 9.42
C LEU A 93 -5.64 -0.91 10.02
N GLY A 94 -4.78 -1.48 9.17
CA GLY A 94 -3.37 -1.70 9.47
C GLY A 94 -2.56 -0.45 9.14
N TYR A 95 -1.63 -0.05 10.00
CA TYR A 95 -0.72 1.08 9.74
C TYR A 95 0.65 0.58 9.31
N PHE A 96 1.18 1.15 8.24
CA PHE A 96 2.47 0.79 7.66
C PHE A 96 3.30 2.03 7.37
N ARG A 97 4.61 1.90 7.51
CA ARG A 97 5.56 2.97 7.23
C ARG A 97 6.67 2.48 6.31
N ILE A 98 6.99 3.28 5.31
CA ILE A 98 8.18 3.12 4.48
C ILE A 98 9.39 3.64 5.26
N VAL A 99 10.45 2.84 5.32
CA VAL A 99 11.69 3.11 6.06
C VAL A 99 12.71 3.83 5.20
#